data_AF-A0A950GWW5-F1
#
_entry.id   AF-A0A950GWW5-F1
#
_cell.length_a   1.000
_cell.length_b   1.000
_cell.length_c   1.000
_cell.angle_alpha   90.00
_cell.angle_beta   90.00
_cell.angle_gamma   90.00
#
_symmetry.space_group_name_H-M   'P 1'
#
loop_
_entity.id
_entity.type
_entity.pdbx_description
1 polymer ?
#
loop_
_entity_poly.entity_id
_entity_poly.type
_entity_poly.pdbx_seq_one_letter_code
_entity_poly.pdbx_strand_id
1 'polypeptide(L)'
;MSNRFTRRVSRRASRWLLVLSDATGTAGTAAILSAGTAAHADPSFTSAFVGVGSDIQDQFAGFEGSSPQAPTTQTVTAFPLLHSSAATNNEGIASFDAAPAGGSTTNPGCIISKTGGPAFDRPNSTTAGITALLAAINGTGWENSSASCTGATVNVTGEIDFARAARGPKTGGSTLTFIPYARDAVGILADDRGTGHLATLTTAQLTSLYTSSTGTITVNGDTVHACLTISGSTPRSNLESALGITDAQANTAANAAGCNNIAQHSGNAFLTATQSLPSGSDAVIPISAGSWIGQANGLAVDRSDQARAAGFFLAAVDSLGQPYTGTAPNLAPNTTYFQSTSYGYNLWVVVPTTSISGFGANAALESLFVGSSSAICSSTEQTQVVNRFGFDSLVSAEGTCGSITTQGNS
;
A
#
# COMPACT_ATOMS: atom_id res chain seq x y z
N MET A 1 -44.09 -28.66 61.44
CA MET A 1 -43.40 -27.81 62.43
C MET A 1 -41.91 -27.81 62.10
N SER A 2 -41.32 -26.64 61.79
CA SER A 2 -39.87 -26.32 61.77
C SER A 2 -38.92 -27.18 60.93
N ASN A 3 -37.87 -26.70 60.24
CA ASN A 3 -37.40 -25.40 59.75
C ASN A 3 -36.10 -25.73 58.95
N ARG A 4 -35.82 -25.01 57.85
CA ARG A 4 -34.49 -24.71 57.25
C ARG A 4 -33.52 -25.86 56.86
N PHE A 5 -33.08 -25.89 55.60
CA PHE A 5 -31.88 -25.16 55.14
C PHE A 5 -31.65 -25.36 53.62
N THR A 6 -31.59 -24.26 52.88
CA THR A 6 -31.24 -24.15 51.46
C THR A 6 -29.72 -24.03 51.29
N ARG A 7 -29.12 -24.73 50.31
CA ARG A 7 -27.81 -24.37 49.73
C ARG A 7 -27.86 -24.49 48.20
N ARG A 8 -27.95 -23.33 47.52
CA ARG A 8 -27.59 -23.17 46.10
C ARG A 8 -26.10 -22.82 46.02
N VAL A 9 -25.37 -23.51 45.16
CA VAL A 9 -23.98 -23.18 44.79
C VAL A 9 -24.03 -22.21 43.63
N SER A 10 -23.61 -20.96 43.83
CA SER A 10 -23.35 -19.99 42.75
C SER A 10 -21.84 -19.89 42.49
N ARG A 11 -21.44 -20.08 41.23
CA ARG A 11 -20.07 -19.85 40.76
C ARG A 11 -19.85 -18.34 40.61
N ARG A 12 -18.85 -17.81 41.32
CA ARG A 12 -18.38 -16.43 41.21
C ARG A 12 -17.50 -16.30 39.96
N ALA A 13 -17.84 -15.39 39.05
CA ALA A 13 -16.93 -14.87 38.04
C ALA A 13 -16.19 -13.67 38.64
N SER A 14 -14.86 -13.75 38.69
CA SER A 14 -13.98 -12.68 39.17
C SER A 14 -13.87 -11.58 38.12
N ARG A 15 -14.41 -10.40 38.44
CA ARG A 15 -14.12 -9.14 37.76
C ARG A 15 -12.83 -8.57 38.36
N TRP A 16 -11.82 -8.34 37.53
CA TRP A 16 -10.67 -7.52 37.90
C TRP A 16 -11.00 -6.04 37.68
N LEU A 17 -10.67 -5.24 38.68
CA LEU A 17 -10.91 -3.81 38.83
C LEU A 17 -9.59 -3.17 39.26
N LEU A 18 -9.18 -2.09 38.59
CA LEU A 18 -8.14 -1.08 38.93
C LEU A 18 -8.44 0.06 37.92
N VAL A 19 -8.96 1.27 38.19
CA VAL A 19 -8.80 2.34 39.23
C VAL A 19 -7.31 2.73 39.38
N LEU A 20 -6.81 3.96 39.18
CA LEU A 20 -7.20 5.38 39.42
C LEU A 20 -6.43 6.26 38.37
N SER A 21 -6.60 7.57 38.15
CA SER A 21 -7.10 8.70 38.96
C SER A 21 -7.42 9.90 38.06
N ASP A 22 -8.55 10.56 38.34
CA ASP A 22 -8.81 11.96 38.01
C ASP A 22 -7.94 12.90 38.88
N ALA A 23 -7.44 13.97 38.27
CA ALA A 23 -7.12 15.21 38.96
C ALA A 23 -7.72 16.37 38.16
N THR A 24 -8.69 17.02 38.80
CA THR A 24 -9.53 18.10 38.30
C THR A 24 -8.76 19.40 38.07
N GLY A 25 -8.99 20.01 36.91
CA GLY A 25 -8.66 21.41 36.62
C GLY A 25 -9.70 22.00 35.66
N THR A 26 -10.86 22.39 36.19
CA THR A 26 -11.88 23.16 35.46
C THR A 26 -11.53 24.64 35.39
N ALA A 27 -11.28 25.17 34.19
CA ALA A 27 -11.63 26.53 33.80
C ALA A 27 -11.53 26.69 32.26
N GLY A 28 -12.65 27.02 31.61
CA GLY A 28 -12.63 27.58 30.24
C GLY A 28 -13.41 26.82 29.16
N THR A 29 -14.71 26.60 29.34
CA THR A 29 -15.63 26.35 28.22
C THR A 29 -15.94 27.66 27.50
N ALA A 30 -15.45 27.83 26.26
CA ALA A 30 -16.10 28.64 25.22
C ALA A 30 -15.47 28.43 23.83
N ALA A 31 -16.34 28.03 22.88
CA ALA A 31 -16.24 28.17 21.42
C ALA A 31 -15.18 27.31 20.71
N ILE A 32 -15.38 26.73 19.52
CA ILE A 32 -16.21 27.10 18.37
C ILE A 32 -16.65 25.80 17.68
N LEU A 33 -17.95 25.59 17.48
CA LEU A 33 -18.46 24.66 16.47
C LEU A 33 -18.12 25.26 15.10
N SER A 34 -16.92 24.98 14.61
CA SER A 34 -16.61 25.13 13.19
C SER A 34 -16.83 23.76 12.57
N ALA A 35 -17.75 23.68 11.60
CA ALA A 35 -17.76 22.59 10.64
C ALA A 35 -16.54 22.78 9.72
N GLY A 36 -15.35 22.57 10.28
CA GLY A 36 -14.11 22.42 9.53
C GLY A 36 -13.89 20.93 9.32
N THR A 37 -13.57 20.53 8.09
CA THR A 37 -12.94 19.23 7.83
C THR A 37 -11.79 19.06 8.82
N ALA A 38 -11.78 17.97 9.59
CA ALA A 38 -10.71 17.70 10.56
C ALA A 38 -9.34 17.87 9.87
N ALA A 39 -8.54 18.83 10.33
CA ALA A 39 -7.16 18.96 9.89
C ALA A 39 -6.41 17.71 10.37
N HIS A 40 -6.17 16.76 9.46
CA HIS A 40 -5.37 15.58 9.73
C HIS A 40 -3.90 16.00 9.76
N ALA A 41 -3.41 16.38 10.94
CA ALA A 41 -1.97 16.53 11.14
C ALA A 41 -1.39 15.15 11.42
N ASP A 42 -0.59 14.62 10.51
CA ASP A 42 0.20 13.42 10.81
C ASP A 42 1.16 13.73 11.98
N PRO A 43 1.44 12.74 12.84
CA PRO A 43 2.46 12.90 13.87
C PRO A 43 3.83 13.17 13.21
N SER A 44 4.64 14.01 13.87
CA SER A 44 6.06 14.18 13.55
C SER A 44 6.90 13.40 14.56
N PHE A 45 8.04 12.88 14.13
CA PHE A 45 8.83 11.94 14.93
C PHE A 45 10.20 12.51 15.32
N THR A 46 10.70 12.12 16.49
CA THR A 46 12.03 12.52 16.97
C THR A 46 13.08 11.41 16.85
N SER A 47 12.65 10.14 16.77
CA SER A 47 13.56 8.98 16.83
C SER A 47 13.20 7.81 15.90
N ALA A 48 12.13 7.91 15.10
CA ALA A 48 11.76 6.88 14.15
C ALA A 48 12.38 7.14 12.77
N PHE A 49 12.72 6.08 12.04
CA PHE A 49 13.07 6.20 10.62
C PHE A 49 11.83 6.48 9.80
N VAL A 50 11.87 7.54 9.01
CA VAL A 50 10.72 8.01 8.24
C VAL A 50 10.72 7.41 6.83
N GLY A 51 9.61 6.74 6.51
CA GLY A 51 9.31 6.15 5.22
C GLY A 51 8.22 6.87 4.45
N VAL A 52 8.40 7.04 3.13
CA VAL A 52 7.41 7.66 2.24
C VAL A 52 7.17 6.87 0.94
N GLY A 53 6.08 7.22 0.24
CA GLY A 53 5.74 6.70 -1.09
C GLY A 53 5.08 5.33 -1.12
N SER A 54 4.83 4.84 -2.34
CA SER A 54 4.14 3.59 -2.67
C SER A 54 2.74 3.40 -2.07
N ASP A 55 2.00 2.51 -2.71
CA ASP A 55 0.67 2.00 -2.34
C ASP A 55 0.69 0.80 -1.37
N ILE A 56 1.86 0.35 -0.93
CA ILE A 56 1.99 -0.69 0.12
C ILE A 56 1.90 -0.09 1.54
N GLN A 57 1.27 1.08 1.66
CA GLN A 57 1.22 1.89 2.88
C GLN A 57 0.54 1.17 4.05
N ASP A 58 -0.55 0.44 3.81
CA ASP A 58 -1.31 -0.21 4.87
C ASP A 58 -0.49 -1.33 5.54
N GLN A 59 0.37 -2.02 4.79
CA GLN A 59 1.31 -3.00 5.34
C GLN A 59 2.32 -2.34 6.29
N PHE A 60 2.80 -1.15 5.93
CA PHE A 60 3.72 -0.39 6.78
C PHE A 60 3.03 0.19 8.01
N ALA A 61 1.74 0.54 7.94
CA ALA A 61 0.96 0.79 9.14
C ALA A 61 0.89 -0.45 10.05
N GLY A 62 0.78 -1.65 9.45
CA GLY A 62 0.96 -2.92 10.14
C GLY A 62 2.32 -3.04 10.85
N PHE A 63 3.42 -2.71 10.18
CA PHE A 63 4.76 -2.66 10.78
C PHE A 63 4.90 -1.59 11.87
N GLU A 64 4.12 -0.50 11.81
CA GLU A 64 3.99 0.49 12.89
C GLU A 64 3.08 0.02 14.04
N GLY A 65 2.59 -1.22 13.98
CA GLY A 65 1.89 -1.89 15.07
C GLY A 65 0.37 -1.81 15.00
N SER A 66 -0.21 -1.09 14.04
CA SER A 66 -1.66 -1.08 13.87
C SER A 66 -2.13 -0.70 12.47
N SER A 67 -3.13 -1.42 11.97
CA SER A 67 -3.78 -1.07 10.70
C SER A 67 -5.25 -1.48 10.68
N PRO A 68 -6.14 -0.72 10.02
CA PRO A 68 -5.90 0.59 9.44
C PRO A 68 -5.53 1.65 10.50
N GLN A 69 -4.69 2.62 10.16
CA GLN A 69 -4.25 3.64 11.13
C GLN A 69 -5.43 4.56 11.49
N ALA A 70 -5.57 4.88 12.78
CA ALA A 70 -6.57 5.83 13.26
C ALA A 70 -6.23 7.27 12.84
N PRO A 71 -7.23 8.16 12.64
CA PRO A 71 -8.66 7.95 12.85
C PRO A 71 -9.31 7.17 11.69
N THR A 72 -10.01 6.09 12.02
CA THR A 72 -10.78 5.28 11.06
C THR A 72 -12.08 4.81 11.70
N THR A 73 -13.12 4.61 10.89
CA THR A 73 -14.36 3.95 11.30
C THR A 73 -14.28 2.43 11.22
N GLN A 74 -13.20 1.90 10.67
CA GLN A 74 -12.96 0.46 10.53
C GLN A 74 -12.35 -0.12 11.80
N THR A 75 -12.41 -1.44 11.94
CA THR A 75 -11.79 -2.14 13.07
C THR A 75 -10.27 -2.08 12.93
N VAL A 76 -9.58 -1.53 13.93
CA VAL A 76 -8.12 -1.48 13.97
C VAL A 76 -7.58 -2.81 14.48
N THR A 77 -6.70 -3.44 13.70
CA THR A 77 -5.96 -4.65 14.09
C THR A 77 -4.58 -4.25 14.60
N ALA A 78 -4.19 -4.78 15.76
CA ALA A 78 -2.85 -4.61 16.32
C ALA A 78 -1.87 -5.65 15.77
N PHE A 79 -0.63 -5.25 15.59
CA PHE A 79 0.48 -6.05 15.07
C PHE A 79 1.74 -5.87 15.94
N PRO A 80 2.70 -6.81 15.88
CA PRO A 80 4.04 -6.56 16.39
C PRO A 80 4.64 -5.31 15.74
N LEU A 81 5.37 -4.53 16.53
CA LEU A 81 6.11 -3.37 16.01
C LEU A 81 7.38 -3.85 15.30
N LEU A 82 7.60 -3.37 14.08
CA LEU A 82 8.89 -3.48 13.44
C LEU A 82 9.87 -2.52 14.13
N HIS A 83 10.89 -3.08 14.74
CA HIS A 83 11.96 -2.31 15.37
C HIS A 83 13.32 -2.96 15.12
N SER A 84 14.37 -2.14 15.15
CA SER A 84 15.74 -2.61 15.14
C SER A 84 16.05 -3.41 16.42
N SER A 85 17.20 -4.08 16.46
CA SER A 85 17.57 -4.87 17.63
C SER A 85 17.72 -4.04 18.92
N ALA A 86 17.71 -4.70 20.07
CA ALA A 86 18.04 -4.06 21.35
C ALA A 86 19.46 -3.47 21.38
N ALA A 87 20.39 -4.02 20.59
CA ALA A 87 21.75 -3.48 20.46
C ALA A 87 21.78 -2.13 19.72
N THR A 88 20.70 -1.80 19.01
CA THR A 88 20.50 -0.57 18.24
C THR A 88 19.31 0.24 18.77
N ASN A 89 19.07 0.15 20.09
CA ASN A 89 18.07 0.91 20.85
C ASN A 89 16.59 0.66 20.48
N ASN A 90 16.26 -0.42 19.75
CA ASN A 90 14.89 -0.69 19.30
C ASN A 90 14.25 0.47 18.52
N GLU A 91 15.04 1.18 17.71
CA GLU A 91 14.52 2.22 16.81
C GLU A 91 13.50 1.62 15.84
N GLY A 92 12.32 2.23 15.78
CA GLY A 92 11.21 1.82 14.92
C GLY A 92 11.14 2.61 13.61
N ILE A 93 10.10 2.35 12.85
CA ILE A 93 9.76 3.10 11.65
C ILE A 93 8.53 3.98 11.87
N ALA A 94 8.40 5.01 11.04
CA ALA A 94 7.21 5.81 10.89
C ALA A 94 6.93 5.97 9.39
N SER A 95 5.74 5.62 8.94
CA SER A 95 5.40 5.62 7.53
C SER A 95 4.13 6.42 7.29
N PHE A 96 4.25 7.40 6.41
CA PHE A 96 3.14 8.27 6.07
C PHE A 96 2.28 7.62 4.98
N ASP A 97 0.97 7.55 5.21
CA ASP A 97 -0.03 7.11 4.24
C ASP A 97 0.17 7.85 2.90
N ALA A 98 0.01 7.23 1.74
CA ALA A 98 0.10 7.93 0.46
C ALA A 98 -1.23 8.61 0.07
N ALA A 99 -2.34 8.21 0.68
CA ALA A 99 -3.69 8.71 0.43
C ALA A 99 -4.51 8.78 1.75
N PRO A 100 -4.21 9.78 2.61
CA PRO A 100 -4.83 9.90 3.93
C PRO A 100 -6.34 10.13 3.83
N ALA A 101 -7.06 9.83 4.92
CA ALA A 101 -8.48 10.12 5.02
C ALA A 101 -8.76 11.62 4.73
N GLY A 102 -9.60 11.89 3.71
CA GLY A 102 -9.91 13.24 3.25
C GLY A 102 -8.94 13.82 2.22
N GLY A 103 -7.79 13.19 1.97
CA GLY A 103 -6.95 13.43 0.81
C GLY A 103 -7.36 12.57 -0.38
N SER A 104 -6.87 12.89 -1.58
CA SER A 104 -7.02 12.04 -2.76
C SER A 104 -5.65 11.64 -3.30
N THR A 105 -5.60 10.63 -4.16
CA THR A 105 -4.38 10.28 -4.90
C THR A 105 -3.87 11.45 -5.77
N THR A 106 -4.77 12.35 -6.16
CA THR A 106 -4.48 13.56 -6.94
C THR A 106 -4.29 14.80 -6.06
N ASN A 107 -4.46 14.72 -4.75
CA ASN A 107 -4.21 15.78 -3.79
C ASN A 107 -3.96 15.16 -2.40
N PRO A 108 -2.75 14.61 -2.17
CA PRO A 108 -2.47 13.81 -0.98
C PRO A 108 -2.24 14.65 0.28
N GLY A 109 -2.09 15.98 0.16
CA GLY A 109 -1.84 16.89 1.28
C GLY A 109 -0.36 17.04 1.67
N CYS A 110 -0.10 17.67 2.81
CA CYS A 110 1.26 17.87 3.36
C CYS A 110 1.57 16.88 4.47
N ILE A 111 2.86 16.65 4.72
CA ILE A 111 3.37 15.94 5.90
C ILE A 111 4.46 16.75 6.60
N ILE A 112 4.66 16.51 7.89
CA ILE A 112 5.84 16.92 8.67
C ILE A 112 6.43 15.65 9.25
N SER A 113 7.51 15.16 8.65
CA SER A 113 8.16 13.89 9.00
C SER A 113 8.83 13.91 10.36
N LYS A 114 9.65 14.94 10.62
CA LYS A 114 10.45 15.04 11.84
C LYS A 114 10.06 16.28 12.63
N THR A 115 10.11 16.19 13.95
CA THR A 115 9.73 17.31 14.82
C THR A 115 10.64 18.51 14.56
N GLY A 116 10.05 19.65 14.18
CA GLY A 116 10.77 20.87 13.81
C GLY A 116 11.22 20.93 12.34
N GLY A 117 10.94 19.89 11.55
CA GLY A 117 11.15 19.87 10.11
C GLY A 117 10.11 20.71 9.35
N PRO A 118 10.33 20.98 8.06
CA PRO A 118 9.38 21.71 7.24
C PRO A 118 8.16 20.85 6.89
N ALA A 119 7.02 21.49 6.65
CA ALA A 119 5.92 20.84 5.95
C ALA A 119 6.25 20.74 4.46
N PHE A 120 6.08 19.56 3.86
CA PHE A 120 6.30 19.35 2.42
C PHE A 120 5.23 18.43 1.82
N ASP A 121 5.16 18.44 0.49
CA ASP A 121 4.16 17.66 -0.25
C ASP A 121 4.30 16.16 0.04
N ARG A 122 3.20 15.50 0.41
CA ARG A 122 3.17 14.06 0.66
C ARG A 122 3.56 13.29 -0.60
N PRO A 123 4.65 12.49 -0.60
CA PRO A 123 4.98 11.65 -1.74
C PRO A 123 3.95 10.53 -1.91
N ASN A 124 3.24 10.52 -3.04
CA ASN A 124 2.24 9.52 -3.38
C ASN A 124 2.66 8.75 -4.65
N SER A 125 2.72 7.41 -4.58
CA SER A 125 3.35 6.45 -5.53
C SER A 125 4.80 6.07 -5.22
N THR A 126 5.25 4.92 -5.76
CA THR A 126 6.65 4.49 -5.67
C THR A 126 7.60 5.52 -6.31
N THR A 127 7.21 6.10 -7.45
CA THR A 127 8.03 7.10 -8.15
C THR A 127 8.22 8.35 -7.31
N ALA A 128 7.14 8.89 -6.74
CA ALA A 128 7.24 10.07 -5.89
C ALA A 128 8.07 9.80 -4.62
N GLY A 129 7.91 8.64 -3.99
CA GLY A 129 8.69 8.26 -2.81
C GLY A 129 10.19 8.20 -3.08
N ILE A 130 10.60 7.52 -4.16
CA ILE A 130 12.01 7.42 -4.54
C ILE A 130 12.59 8.79 -4.91
N THR A 131 11.85 9.63 -5.65
CA THR A 131 12.30 10.98 -6.00
C THR A 131 12.42 11.88 -4.77
N ALA A 132 11.48 11.81 -3.83
CA ALA A 132 11.55 12.55 -2.58
C ALA A 132 12.75 12.11 -1.72
N LEU A 133 13.03 10.81 -1.64
CA LEU A 133 14.22 10.28 -0.99
C LEU A 133 15.51 10.78 -1.66
N LEU A 134 15.58 10.78 -3.00
CA LEU A 134 16.73 11.34 -3.72
C LEU A 134 16.90 12.83 -3.48
N ALA A 135 15.80 13.59 -3.39
CA ALA A 135 15.84 15.01 -3.02
C ALA A 135 16.36 15.21 -1.59
N ALA A 136 15.97 14.35 -0.65
CA ALA A 136 16.47 14.35 0.72
C ALA A 136 17.96 14.03 0.81
N ILE A 137 18.49 13.18 -0.07
CA ILE A 137 19.91 12.83 -0.16
C ILE A 137 20.72 13.96 -0.81
N ASN A 138 20.24 14.50 -1.94
CA ASN A 138 20.99 15.42 -2.79
C ASN A 138 20.81 16.89 -2.41
N GLY A 139 19.83 17.23 -1.57
CA GLY A 139 19.51 18.61 -1.20
C GLY A 139 18.88 19.43 -2.33
N THR A 140 18.25 18.79 -3.31
CA THR A 140 17.66 19.46 -4.50
C THR A 140 16.27 20.04 -4.28
N GLY A 141 15.67 19.81 -3.11
CA GLY A 141 14.29 20.16 -2.81
C GLY A 141 13.26 19.23 -3.48
N TRP A 142 12.04 19.21 -2.93
CA TRP A 142 10.95 18.33 -3.32
C TRP A 142 9.63 19.11 -3.50
N GLU A 143 8.92 18.79 -4.57
CA GLU A 143 7.55 19.21 -4.87
C GLU A 143 6.84 18.07 -5.60
N ASN A 144 5.61 17.75 -5.24
CA ASN A 144 4.87 16.66 -5.86
C ASN A 144 4.28 17.14 -7.20
N SER A 145 4.73 16.52 -8.30
CA SER A 145 4.33 16.88 -9.66
C SER A 145 2.84 16.70 -9.97
N SER A 146 2.14 15.86 -9.21
CA SER A 146 0.70 15.60 -9.41
C SER A 146 -0.18 16.63 -8.70
N ALA A 147 0.24 17.07 -7.52
CA ALA A 147 -0.37 18.17 -6.78
C ALA A 147 0.53 18.60 -5.62
N SER A 148 0.79 19.90 -5.53
CA SER A 148 1.54 20.49 -4.43
C SER A 148 0.59 21.10 -3.40
N CYS A 149 0.79 20.76 -2.13
CA CYS A 149 0.06 21.36 -1.01
C CYS A 149 0.75 22.64 -0.52
N THR A 150 2.05 22.76 -0.77
CA THR A 150 2.87 23.92 -0.41
C THR A 150 2.93 24.98 -1.52
N GLY A 151 2.69 24.56 -2.77
CA GLY A 151 2.79 25.41 -3.96
C GLY A 151 4.23 25.83 -4.29
N ALA A 152 5.23 25.14 -3.72
CA ALA A 152 6.64 25.43 -3.92
C ALA A 152 7.52 24.22 -3.60
N THR A 153 8.72 24.18 -4.19
CA THR A 153 9.74 23.21 -3.83
C THR A 153 10.29 23.45 -2.42
N VAL A 154 10.24 22.43 -1.57
CA VAL A 154 10.69 22.47 -0.17
C VAL A 154 11.97 21.65 0.03
N ASN A 155 12.92 22.17 0.79
CA ASN A 155 14.11 21.40 1.17
C ASN A 155 13.74 20.29 2.16
N VAL A 156 13.89 19.03 1.74
CA VAL A 156 13.58 17.83 2.54
C VAL A 156 14.84 17.07 2.99
N THR A 157 16.00 17.75 3.03
CA THR A 157 17.26 17.13 3.45
C THR A 157 17.15 16.55 4.86
N GLY A 158 17.42 15.25 5.01
CA GLY A 158 17.36 14.56 6.29
C GLY A 158 15.95 14.27 6.82
N GLU A 159 14.90 14.61 6.07
CA GLU A 159 13.50 14.39 6.48
C GLU A 159 12.99 12.98 6.17
N ILE A 160 13.60 12.31 5.19
CA ILE A 160 13.19 11.00 4.68
C ILE A 160 14.36 10.04 4.79
N ASP A 161 14.15 8.90 5.46
CA ASP A 161 15.20 7.91 5.72
C ASP A 161 15.10 6.71 4.76
N PHE A 162 13.89 6.38 4.31
CA PHE A 162 13.65 5.35 3.30
C PHE A 162 12.42 5.65 2.43
N ALA A 163 12.34 4.98 1.29
CA ALA A 163 11.15 4.96 0.45
C ALA A 163 10.60 3.53 0.34
N ARG A 164 9.29 3.42 0.18
CA ARG A 164 8.63 2.15 -0.14
C ARG A 164 8.54 2.02 -1.66
N ALA A 165 8.73 0.81 -2.17
CA ALA A 165 8.65 0.58 -3.61
C ALA A 165 8.04 -0.78 -3.95
N ALA A 166 7.13 -0.77 -4.92
CA ALA A 166 6.52 -1.98 -5.50
C ALA A 166 7.09 -2.30 -6.90
N ARG A 167 8.33 -1.85 -7.16
CA ARG A 167 9.13 -2.15 -8.35
C ARG A 167 10.62 -2.02 -8.05
N GLY A 168 11.46 -2.68 -8.85
CA GLY A 168 12.91 -2.49 -8.83
C GLY A 168 13.35 -1.19 -9.53
N PRO A 169 14.68 -0.95 -9.60
CA PRO A 169 15.21 0.28 -10.16
C PRO A 169 14.94 0.42 -11.67
N LYS A 170 14.58 1.63 -12.12
CA LYS A 170 14.42 1.94 -13.56
C LYS A 170 15.69 2.48 -14.20
N THR A 171 16.59 3.06 -13.41
CA THR A 171 17.88 3.57 -13.87
C THR A 171 19.01 2.97 -13.06
N GLY A 172 20.08 2.57 -13.76
CA GLY A 172 21.31 2.12 -13.13
C GLY A 172 21.96 3.23 -12.31
N GLY A 173 22.62 2.85 -11.22
CA GLY A 173 23.26 3.77 -10.29
C GLY A 173 23.57 3.09 -8.97
N SER A 174 24.18 3.84 -8.05
CA SER A 174 24.58 3.35 -6.73
C SER A 174 24.10 4.23 -5.58
N THR A 175 23.29 5.26 -5.85
CA THR A 175 22.82 6.18 -4.81
C THR A 175 21.84 5.49 -3.86
N LEU A 176 20.97 4.63 -4.41
CA LEU A 176 19.99 3.89 -3.64
C LEU A 176 20.26 2.40 -3.70
N THR A 177 19.95 1.73 -2.60
CA THR A 177 19.86 0.27 -2.52
C THR A 177 18.41 -0.13 -2.37
N PHE A 178 17.95 -1.04 -3.24
CA PHE A 178 16.62 -1.62 -3.23
C PHE A 178 16.72 -2.96 -2.50
N ILE A 179 16.12 -3.02 -1.32
CA ILE A 179 16.16 -4.19 -0.43
C ILE A 179 14.85 -4.97 -0.57
N PRO A 180 14.83 -6.16 -1.19
CA PRO A 180 13.61 -6.91 -1.41
C PRO A 180 13.18 -7.57 -0.10
N TYR A 181 11.88 -7.61 0.19
CA TYR A 181 11.39 -8.29 1.40
C TYR A 181 10.12 -9.13 1.20
N ALA A 182 9.38 -8.93 0.11
CA ALA A 182 8.13 -9.64 -0.18
C ALA A 182 7.83 -9.63 -1.69
N ARG A 183 6.76 -10.32 -2.09
CA ARG A 183 6.19 -10.33 -3.43
C ARG A 183 4.77 -9.81 -3.41
N ASP A 184 4.43 -9.09 -4.47
CA ASP A 184 3.06 -8.74 -4.82
C ASP A 184 2.81 -9.13 -6.28
N ALA A 185 1.58 -9.02 -6.74
CA ALA A 185 1.22 -9.29 -8.13
C ALA A 185 0.26 -8.25 -8.67
N VAL A 186 0.34 -8.00 -9.98
CA VAL A 186 -0.64 -7.15 -10.66
C VAL A 186 -1.92 -7.96 -10.87
N GLY A 187 -2.95 -7.58 -10.14
CA GLY A 187 -4.31 -8.09 -10.28
C GLY A 187 -5.06 -7.32 -11.36
N ILE A 188 -5.91 -8.01 -12.10
CA ILE A 188 -6.81 -7.40 -13.09
C ILE A 188 -8.19 -7.33 -12.47
N LEU A 189 -8.58 -6.17 -11.95
CA LEU A 189 -9.91 -5.98 -11.37
C LEU A 189 -10.92 -5.80 -12.52
N ALA A 190 -11.95 -6.65 -12.54
CA ALA A 190 -12.96 -6.70 -13.58
C ALA A 190 -14.32 -6.16 -13.08
N ASP A 191 -14.92 -5.29 -13.89
CA ASP A 191 -16.37 -5.01 -13.92
C ASP A 191 -16.95 -5.90 -15.01
N ASP A 192 -17.39 -7.09 -14.61
CA ASP A 192 -18.06 -8.08 -15.46
C ASP A 192 -19.55 -7.96 -15.14
N ARG A 193 -20.34 -7.34 -16.03
CA ARG A 193 -21.74 -6.96 -15.76
C ARG A 193 -22.71 -8.15 -15.82
N GLY A 194 -22.29 -9.27 -15.23
CA GLY A 194 -23.09 -10.46 -14.95
C GLY A 194 -23.01 -11.55 -16.01
N THR A 195 -22.07 -11.47 -16.96
CA THR A 195 -21.90 -12.49 -18.01
C THR A 195 -20.93 -13.59 -17.58
N GLY A 196 -19.99 -13.29 -16.68
CA GLY A 196 -18.93 -14.19 -16.26
C GLY A 196 -17.81 -14.32 -17.29
N HIS A 197 -17.86 -13.55 -18.37
CA HIS A 197 -16.93 -13.65 -19.48
C HIS A 197 -15.54 -13.11 -19.16
N LEU A 198 -15.39 -12.32 -18.09
CA LEU A 198 -14.10 -11.80 -17.62
C LEU A 198 -13.52 -12.59 -16.44
N ALA A 199 -14.16 -13.70 -16.03
CA ALA A 199 -13.64 -14.59 -14.99
C ALA A 199 -12.22 -15.11 -15.31
N THR A 200 -11.91 -15.25 -16.60
CA THR A 200 -10.58 -15.62 -17.09
C THR A 200 -10.24 -14.78 -18.31
N LEU A 201 -9.08 -14.13 -18.26
CA LEU A 201 -8.50 -13.36 -19.35
C LEU A 201 -7.16 -13.97 -19.76
N THR A 202 -6.76 -13.72 -21.00
CA THR A 202 -5.43 -14.08 -21.48
C THR A 202 -4.54 -12.86 -21.56
N THR A 203 -3.24 -13.06 -21.42
CA THR A 203 -2.26 -11.98 -21.67
C THR A 203 -2.46 -11.39 -23.08
N ALA A 204 -2.77 -12.23 -24.08
CA ALA A 204 -3.03 -11.75 -25.44
C ALA A 204 -4.25 -10.82 -25.54
N GLN A 205 -5.33 -11.11 -24.82
CA GLN A 205 -6.51 -10.23 -24.74
C GLN A 205 -6.16 -8.91 -24.03
N LEU A 206 -5.43 -8.96 -22.92
CA LEU A 206 -5.00 -7.76 -22.21
C LEU A 206 -4.06 -6.90 -23.06
N THR A 207 -3.06 -7.49 -23.72
CA THR A 207 -2.19 -6.78 -24.66
C THR A 207 -2.99 -6.16 -25.81
N SER A 208 -3.96 -6.89 -26.38
CA SER A 208 -4.82 -6.35 -27.45
C SER A 208 -5.68 -5.19 -26.95
N LEU A 209 -6.22 -5.28 -25.73
CA LEU A 209 -7.01 -4.23 -25.10
C LEU A 209 -6.19 -2.96 -24.88
N TYR A 210 -5.03 -3.07 -24.24
CA TYR A 210 -4.19 -1.91 -23.90
C TYR A 210 -3.31 -1.40 -25.06
N THR A 211 -3.40 -2.01 -26.24
CA THR A 211 -2.83 -1.48 -27.50
C THR A 211 -3.90 -1.03 -28.50
N SER A 212 -5.18 -1.22 -28.18
CA SER A 212 -6.31 -0.80 -29.03
C SER A 212 -6.41 0.72 -29.09
N SER A 213 -6.46 1.27 -30.31
CA SER A 213 -6.66 2.71 -30.51
C SER A 213 -8.05 3.19 -30.12
N THR A 214 -9.03 2.29 -29.99
CA THR A 214 -10.38 2.61 -29.51
C THR A 214 -10.55 2.41 -28.02
N GLY A 215 -9.54 1.86 -27.33
CA GLY A 215 -9.63 1.54 -25.91
C GLY A 215 -10.51 0.35 -25.59
N THR A 216 -10.92 -0.42 -26.60
CA THR A 216 -11.85 -1.55 -26.44
C THR A 216 -11.45 -2.76 -27.27
N ILE A 217 -11.85 -3.94 -26.79
CA ILE A 217 -11.89 -5.19 -27.56
C ILE A 217 -13.17 -5.97 -27.25
N THR A 218 -13.46 -7.01 -28.02
CA THR A 218 -14.52 -7.96 -27.71
C THR A 218 -13.95 -9.21 -27.05
N VAL A 219 -14.47 -9.58 -25.88
CA VAL A 219 -14.12 -10.83 -25.17
C VAL A 219 -15.40 -11.62 -24.97
N ASN A 220 -15.48 -12.81 -25.58
CA ASN A 220 -16.64 -13.71 -25.48
C ASN A 220 -18.01 -13.07 -25.79
N GLY A 221 -18.03 -12.00 -26.58
CA GLY A 221 -19.24 -11.26 -26.97
C GLY A 221 -19.41 -9.91 -26.26
N ASP A 222 -18.68 -9.67 -25.17
CA ASP A 222 -18.77 -8.41 -24.43
C ASP A 222 -17.74 -7.39 -24.89
N THR A 223 -18.13 -6.12 -24.89
CA THR A 223 -17.20 -5.02 -25.15
C THR A 223 -16.50 -4.66 -23.86
N VAL A 224 -15.19 -4.88 -23.83
CA VAL A 224 -14.35 -4.62 -22.66
C VAL A 224 -13.58 -3.32 -22.87
N HIS A 225 -13.63 -2.43 -21.89
CA HIS A 225 -12.92 -1.14 -21.88
C HIS A 225 -11.62 -1.22 -21.09
N ALA A 226 -10.58 -0.59 -21.64
CA ALA A 226 -9.28 -0.45 -21.01
C ALA A 226 -9.36 0.69 -19.98
N CYS A 227 -9.33 0.36 -18.69
CA CYS A 227 -9.22 1.36 -17.65
C CYS A 227 -7.81 1.41 -17.08
N LEU A 228 -7.39 2.59 -16.65
CA LEU A 228 -6.03 2.81 -16.17
C LEU A 228 -5.99 3.73 -14.95
N THR A 229 -5.11 3.37 -14.02
CA THR A 229 -4.85 4.19 -12.84
C THR A 229 -4.03 5.43 -13.20
N ILE A 230 -3.87 6.35 -12.24
CA ILE A 230 -3.02 7.54 -12.38
C ILE A 230 -1.62 7.23 -12.95
N SER A 231 -1.06 8.19 -13.69
CA SER A 231 0.28 8.08 -14.27
C SER A 231 1.35 7.86 -13.21
N GLY A 232 2.34 7.01 -13.53
CA GLY A 232 3.45 6.69 -12.62
C GLY A 232 3.10 5.78 -11.44
N SER A 233 1.86 5.30 -11.35
CA SER A 233 1.47 4.29 -10.37
C SER A 233 2.15 2.95 -10.65
N THR A 234 2.29 2.15 -9.59
CA THR A 234 2.96 0.86 -9.69
C THR A 234 2.10 -0.22 -10.37
N PRO A 235 0.78 -0.35 -10.08
CA PRO A 235 -0.07 -1.31 -10.79
C PRO A 235 -0.06 -1.08 -12.30
N ARG A 236 -0.04 0.20 -12.75
CA ARG A 236 0.09 0.56 -14.16
C ARG A 236 1.43 0.12 -14.74
N SER A 237 2.56 0.49 -14.12
CA SER A 237 3.87 0.12 -14.67
C SER A 237 4.11 -1.38 -14.68
N ASN A 238 3.55 -2.10 -13.71
CA ASN A 238 3.69 -3.56 -13.62
C ASN A 238 2.80 -4.26 -14.67
N LEU A 239 1.60 -3.73 -14.97
CA LEU A 239 0.81 -4.18 -16.11
C LEU A 239 1.56 -3.94 -17.43
N GLU A 240 2.11 -2.74 -17.64
CA GLU A 240 2.85 -2.40 -18.86
C GLU A 240 4.02 -3.38 -19.09
N SER A 241 4.77 -3.69 -18.02
CA SER A 241 5.83 -4.68 -18.04
C SER A 241 5.31 -6.09 -18.33
N ALA A 242 4.21 -6.52 -17.70
CA ALA A 242 3.61 -7.83 -17.89
C ALA A 242 3.15 -8.07 -19.33
N LEU A 243 2.61 -7.02 -19.97
CA LEU A 243 2.07 -7.08 -21.33
C LEU A 243 3.12 -6.78 -22.42
N GLY A 244 4.30 -6.27 -22.04
CA GLY A 244 5.34 -5.85 -22.97
C GLY A 244 4.93 -4.61 -23.78
N ILE A 245 4.21 -3.67 -23.17
CA ILE A 245 3.71 -2.45 -23.81
C ILE A 245 4.30 -1.19 -23.18
N THR A 246 4.19 -0.07 -23.89
CA THR A 246 4.63 1.24 -23.39
C THR A 246 3.50 1.96 -22.64
N ASP A 247 3.89 2.84 -21.72
CA ASP A 247 2.96 3.77 -21.05
C ASP A 247 2.10 4.54 -22.05
N ALA A 248 2.69 4.98 -23.18
CA ALA A 248 2.00 5.70 -24.24
C ALA A 248 0.86 4.88 -24.86
N GLN A 249 1.08 3.59 -25.13
CA GLN A 249 0.04 2.70 -25.68
C GLN A 249 -1.11 2.53 -24.69
N ALA A 250 -0.79 2.18 -23.44
CA ALA A 250 -1.81 2.00 -22.39
C ALA A 250 -2.60 3.30 -22.15
N ASN A 251 -1.92 4.45 -22.15
CA ASN A 251 -2.55 5.76 -21.97
C ASN A 251 -3.49 6.10 -23.14
N THR A 252 -3.08 5.83 -24.38
CA THR A 252 -3.92 6.04 -25.57
C THR A 252 -5.19 5.19 -25.49
N ALA A 253 -5.07 3.90 -25.14
CA ALA A 253 -6.22 3.02 -24.99
C ALA A 253 -7.17 3.52 -23.89
N ALA A 254 -6.66 3.83 -22.70
CA ALA A 254 -7.49 4.27 -21.58
C ALA A 254 -8.18 5.63 -21.81
N ASN A 255 -7.50 6.55 -22.49
CA ASN A 255 -8.10 7.83 -22.89
C ASN A 255 -9.20 7.64 -23.94
N ALA A 256 -9.00 6.75 -24.92
CA ALA A 256 -10.01 6.43 -25.92
C ALA A 256 -11.25 5.75 -25.31
N ALA A 257 -11.06 4.93 -24.28
CA ALA A 257 -12.14 4.33 -23.49
C ALA A 257 -12.85 5.33 -22.55
N GLY A 258 -12.29 6.53 -22.34
CA GLY A 258 -12.79 7.49 -21.34
C GLY A 258 -12.59 7.05 -19.90
N CYS A 259 -11.62 6.15 -19.63
CA CYS A 259 -11.46 5.47 -18.35
C CYS A 259 -10.01 5.54 -17.84
N ASN A 260 -9.54 6.73 -17.49
CA ASN A 260 -8.14 6.96 -17.07
C ASN A 260 -8.06 7.79 -15.78
N ASN A 261 -6.86 7.85 -15.18
CA ASN A 261 -6.56 8.60 -13.96
C ASN A 261 -7.36 8.15 -12.72
N ILE A 262 -7.65 6.85 -12.64
CA ILE A 262 -8.37 6.26 -11.51
C ILE A 262 -7.40 6.03 -10.33
N ALA A 263 -7.89 6.17 -9.10
CA ALA A 263 -7.08 5.93 -7.90
C ALA A 263 -6.60 4.46 -7.83
N GLN A 264 -5.29 4.26 -7.70
CA GLN A 264 -4.65 2.94 -7.89
C GLN A 264 -4.96 1.86 -6.84
N HIS A 265 -5.59 2.22 -5.72
CA HIS A 265 -5.83 1.32 -4.57
C HIS A 265 -7.31 1.30 -4.18
N SER A 266 -8.21 1.69 -5.09
CA SER A 266 -9.64 1.79 -4.82
C SER A 266 -10.47 1.13 -5.91
N GLY A 267 -11.03 -0.04 -5.59
CA GLY A 267 -12.09 -0.63 -6.39
C GLY A 267 -13.32 0.29 -6.48
N ASN A 268 -13.62 1.06 -5.43
CA ASN A 268 -14.77 1.97 -5.43
C ASN A 268 -14.59 3.14 -6.43
N ALA A 269 -13.36 3.64 -6.59
CA ALA A 269 -13.04 4.62 -7.63
C ALA A 269 -13.20 4.03 -9.03
N PHE A 270 -12.82 2.76 -9.22
CA PHE A 270 -13.05 2.05 -10.47
C PHE A 270 -14.55 1.84 -10.74
N LEU A 271 -15.33 1.35 -9.78
CA LEU A 271 -16.80 1.28 -9.86
C LEU A 271 -17.43 2.62 -10.27
N THR A 272 -16.99 3.72 -9.66
CA THR A 272 -17.48 5.06 -10.02
C THR A 272 -17.13 5.40 -11.47
N ALA A 273 -15.92 5.08 -11.92
CA ALA A 273 -15.50 5.32 -13.30
C ALA A 273 -16.31 4.49 -14.30
N THR A 274 -16.57 3.22 -14.02
CA THR A 274 -17.30 2.36 -14.97
C THR A 274 -18.77 2.73 -15.13
N GLN A 275 -19.38 3.42 -14.15
CA GLN A 275 -20.73 3.98 -14.30
C GLN A 275 -20.87 4.99 -15.44
N SER A 276 -19.75 5.60 -15.88
CA SER A 276 -19.73 6.52 -17.02
C SER A 276 -19.60 5.82 -18.37
N LEU A 277 -19.27 4.53 -18.38
CA LEU A 277 -19.14 3.73 -19.60
C LEU A 277 -20.52 3.37 -20.17
N PRO A 278 -20.63 3.07 -21.48
CA PRO A 278 -21.88 2.65 -22.08
C PRO A 278 -22.54 1.50 -21.32
N SER A 279 -23.88 1.49 -21.28
CA SER A 279 -24.64 0.43 -20.64
C SER A 279 -24.30 -0.93 -21.25
N GLY A 280 -24.14 -1.96 -20.41
CA GLY A 280 -23.75 -3.30 -20.84
C GLY A 280 -22.30 -3.45 -21.33
N SER A 281 -21.46 -2.42 -21.17
CA SER A 281 -20.00 -2.56 -21.34
C SER A 281 -19.34 -3.09 -20.08
N ASP A 282 -18.32 -3.91 -20.25
CA ASP A 282 -17.45 -4.37 -19.19
C ASP A 282 -16.16 -3.55 -19.18
N ALA A 283 -15.37 -3.66 -18.11
CA ALA A 283 -14.11 -2.96 -18.00
C ALA A 283 -13.11 -3.70 -17.13
N VAL A 284 -11.82 -3.42 -17.33
CA VAL A 284 -10.75 -3.92 -16.47
C VAL A 284 -9.75 -2.83 -16.11
N ILE A 285 -9.19 -2.90 -14.91
CA ILE A 285 -8.13 -2.01 -14.42
C ILE A 285 -7.04 -2.79 -13.67
N PRO A 286 -5.75 -2.42 -13.78
CA PRO A 286 -4.71 -3.02 -12.94
C PRO A 286 -4.77 -2.48 -11.50
N ILE A 287 -4.64 -3.37 -10.52
CA ILE A 287 -4.50 -3.06 -9.09
C ILE A 287 -3.45 -3.98 -8.44
N SER A 288 -2.95 -3.63 -7.26
CA SER A 288 -2.18 -4.55 -6.41
C SER A 288 -3.10 -5.67 -5.88
N ALA A 289 -2.75 -6.93 -6.17
CA ALA A 289 -3.47 -8.09 -5.66
C ALA A 289 -3.36 -8.20 -4.13
N GLY A 290 -2.17 -7.92 -3.57
CA GLY A 290 -1.97 -7.88 -2.13
C GLY A 290 -2.83 -6.80 -1.47
N SER A 291 -2.85 -5.57 -1.99
CA SER A 291 -3.71 -4.51 -1.45
C SER A 291 -5.19 -4.89 -1.48
N TRP A 292 -5.66 -5.51 -2.56
CA TRP A 292 -7.04 -6.03 -2.64
C TRP A 292 -7.34 -7.06 -1.54
N ILE A 293 -6.44 -8.02 -1.33
CA ILE A 293 -6.54 -9.04 -0.28
C ILE A 293 -6.55 -8.39 1.11
N GLY A 294 -5.60 -7.49 1.40
CA GLY A 294 -5.50 -6.79 2.68
C GLY A 294 -6.75 -5.99 3.03
N GLN A 295 -7.35 -5.32 2.04
CA GLN A 295 -8.62 -4.61 2.20
C GLN A 295 -9.78 -5.59 2.47
N ALA A 296 -9.90 -6.67 1.69
CA ALA A 296 -10.94 -7.67 1.87
C ALA A 296 -10.84 -8.43 3.21
N ASN A 297 -9.63 -8.56 3.76
CA ASN A 297 -9.37 -9.16 5.07
C ASN A 297 -9.57 -8.18 6.23
N GLY A 298 -9.92 -6.91 5.96
CA GLY A 298 -10.12 -5.88 6.99
C GLY A 298 -8.83 -5.43 7.68
N LEU A 299 -7.67 -5.59 7.01
CA LEU A 299 -6.37 -5.19 7.56
C LEU A 299 -5.87 -3.88 6.98
N ALA A 300 -6.38 -3.45 5.83
CA ALA A 300 -6.08 -2.19 5.17
C ALA A 300 -7.32 -1.29 5.16
N VAL A 301 -7.14 0.03 4.94
CA VAL A 301 -8.30 0.92 4.73
C VAL A 301 -9.07 0.40 3.51
N ASP A 302 -10.27 -0.12 3.76
CA ASP A 302 -11.11 -0.66 2.70
C ASP A 302 -11.65 0.46 1.79
N ARG A 303 -11.15 0.49 0.55
CA ARG A 303 -11.58 1.39 -0.52
C ARG A 303 -12.17 0.62 -1.70
N SER A 304 -12.62 -0.61 -1.43
CA SER A 304 -13.07 -1.58 -2.44
C SER A 304 -14.30 -2.38 -1.99
N ASP A 305 -14.87 -2.10 -0.82
CA ASP A 305 -16.06 -2.73 -0.27
C ASP A 305 -17.27 -2.62 -1.20
N GLN A 306 -17.54 -1.43 -1.74
CA GLN A 306 -18.66 -1.18 -2.64
C GLN A 306 -18.48 -1.91 -3.97
N ALA A 307 -17.27 -1.90 -4.52
CA ALA A 307 -16.95 -2.64 -5.73
C ALA A 307 -17.14 -4.15 -5.54
N ARG A 308 -16.65 -4.71 -4.42
CA ARG A 308 -16.89 -6.13 -4.07
C ARG A 308 -18.38 -6.43 -3.91
N ALA A 309 -19.13 -5.56 -3.24
CA ALA A 309 -20.57 -5.71 -3.09
C ALA A 309 -21.32 -5.62 -4.44
N ALA A 310 -20.78 -4.87 -5.40
CA ALA A 310 -21.27 -4.78 -6.77
C ALA A 310 -20.83 -5.97 -7.66
N GLY A 311 -20.07 -6.93 -7.13
CA GLY A 311 -19.65 -8.13 -7.84
C GLY A 311 -18.29 -8.02 -8.56
N PHE A 312 -17.51 -6.97 -8.32
CA PHE A 312 -16.19 -6.83 -8.91
C PHE A 312 -15.22 -7.85 -8.30
N PHE A 313 -14.35 -8.42 -9.12
CA PHE A 313 -13.38 -9.45 -8.71
C PHE A 313 -12.06 -9.30 -9.47
N LEU A 314 -10.99 -9.93 -8.97
CA LEU A 314 -9.74 -10.02 -9.73
C LEU A 314 -9.85 -11.18 -10.73
N ALA A 315 -9.69 -10.95 -12.02
CA ALA A 315 -9.74 -11.99 -13.03
C ALA A 315 -8.57 -12.97 -12.91
N ALA A 316 -8.81 -14.22 -13.31
CA ALA A 316 -7.71 -15.15 -13.55
C ALA A 316 -7.01 -14.76 -14.85
N VAL A 317 -5.68 -14.94 -14.90
CA VAL A 317 -4.90 -14.66 -16.11
C VAL A 317 -4.17 -15.89 -16.60
N ASP A 318 -4.36 -16.22 -17.88
CA ASP A 318 -3.80 -17.40 -18.53
C ASP A 318 -4.01 -18.67 -17.68
N SER A 319 -2.94 -19.41 -17.40
CA SER A 319 -2.93 -20.61 -16.56
C SER A 319 -2.53 -20.34 -15.10
N LEU A 320 -2.36 -19.07 -14.71
CA LEU A 320 -1.94 -18.70 -13.34
C LEU A 320 -3.08 -18.86 -12.32
N GLY A 321 -4.33 -18.92 -12.81
CA GLY A 321 -5.52 -18.93 -11.97
C GLY A 321 -5.82 -17.55 -11.38
N GLN A 322 -6.68 -17.54 -10.37
CA GLN A 322 -7.02 -16.35 -9.59
C GLN A 322 -5.83 -15.88 -8.75
N PRO A 323 -5.59 -14.58 -8.54
CA PRO A 323 -4.45 -14.09 -7.78
C PRO A 323 -4.57 -14.34 -6.26
N TYR A 324 -5.74 -14.79 -5.78
CA TYR A 324 -5.96 -15.17 -4.40
C TYR A 324 -6.69 -16.52 -4.29
N THR A 325 -6.67 -17.07 -3.09
CA THR A 325 -7.44 -18.24 -2.67
C THR A 325 -8.26 -17.92 -1.42
N GLY A 326 -9.24 -18.77 -1.10
CA GLY A 326 -10.10 -18.63 0.06
C GLY A 326 -11.25 -17.64 -0.14
N THR A 327 -11.81 -17.14 0.96
CA THR A 327 -12.90 -16.16 0.98
C THR A 327 -12.62 -15.11 2.06
N ALA A 328 -13.03 -13.86 1.82
CA ALA A 328 -12.94 -12.81 2.84
C ALA A 328 -13.63 -13.24 4.15
N PRO A 329 -13.07 -12.92 5.34
CA PRO A 329 -11.86 -12.10 5.57
C PRO A 329 -10.57 -12.94 5.68
N ASN A 330 -10.50 -14.10 5.03
CA ASN A 330 -9.35 -15.02 5.07
C ASN A 330 -8.84 -15.31 3.65
N LEU A 331 -8.77 -14.29 2.80
CA LEU A 331 -8.10 -14.40 1.50
C LEU A 331 -6.58 -14.54 1.72
N ALA A 332 -5.95 -15.38 0.91
CA ALA A 332 -4.50 -15.57 0.90
C ALA A 332 -3.98 -15.43 -0.54
N PRO A 333 -2.72 -14.97 -0.73
CA PRO A 333 -2.13 -14.88 -2.07
C PRO A 333 -2.07 -16.26 -2.73
N ASN A 334 -2.33 -16.32 -4.04
CA ASN A 334 -2.02 -17.51 -4.83
C ASN A 334 -0.55 -17.46 -5.22
N THR A 335 0.26 -18.28 -4.55
CA THR A 335 1.71 -18.36 -4.77
C THR A 335 2.09 -18.59 -6.24
N THR A 336 1.36 -19.40 -7.00
CA THR A 336 1.66 -19.60 -8.44
C THR A 336 1.53 -18.31 -9.24
N TYR A 337 0.53 -17.49 -8.91
CA TYR A 337 0.32 -16.20 -9.57
C TYR A 337 1.38 -15.18 -9.13
N PHE A 338 1.66 -15.11 -7.82
CA PHE A 338 2.63 -14.19 -7.24
C PHE A 338 4.08 -14.54 -7.64
N GLN A 339 4.37 -15.80 -7.94
CA GLN A 339 5.68 -16.25 -8.43
C GLN A 339 5.85 -16.10 -9.95
N SER A 340 4.81 -15.69 -10.67
CA SER A 340 4.89 -15.41 -12.10
C SER A 340 6.00 -14.39 -12.38
N THR A 341 6.83 -14.66 -13.39
CA THR A 341 7.84 -13.69 -13.86
C THR A 341 7.22 -12.54 -14.64
N SER A 342 5.96 -12.66 -15.07
CA SER A 342 5.26 -11.63 -15.83
C SER A 342 4.36 -10.77 -14.93
N TYR A 343 3.59 -11.41 -14.03
CA TYR A 343 2.58 -10.71 -13.21
C TYR A 343 3.01 -10.49 -11.76
N GLY A 344 3.99 -11.25 -11.27
CA GLY A 344 4.55 -11.10 -9.93
C GLY A 344 5.74 -10.13 -9.92
N TYR A 345 5.85 -9.30 -8.89
CA TYR A 345 6.96 -8.38 -8.68
C TYR A 345 7.38 -8.30 -7.22
N ASN A 346 8.64 -7.94 -6.99
CA ASN A 346 9.17 -7.78 -5.63
C ASN A 346 8.69 -6.45 -5.03
N LEU A 347 8.47 -6.47 -3.72
CA LEU A 347 8.35 -5.29 -2.87
C LEU A 347 9.69 -4.98 -2.23
N TRP A 348 10.00 -3.69 -2.12
CA TRP A 348 11.29 -3.19 -1.69
C TRP A 348 11.16 -2.10 -0.64
N VAL A 349 12.08 -2.13 0.32
CA VAL A 349 12.49 -0.95 1.07
C VAL A 349 13.68 -0.34 0.33
N VAL A 350 13.63 0.95 0.05
CA VAL A 350 14.67 1.68 -0.67
C VAL A 350 15.36 2.63 0.30
N VAL A 351 16.67 2.49 0.44
CA VAL A 351 17.48 3.31 1.35
C VAL A 351 18.64 3.97 0.60
N PRO A 352 19.20 5.09 1.10
CA PRO A 352 20.48 5.56 0.61
C PRO A 352 21.54 4.47 0.82
N THR A 353 22.31 4.14 -0.23
CA THR A 353 23.35 3.09 -0.15
C THR A 353 24.37 3.40 0.95
N THR A 354 24.71 4.67 1.14
CA THR A 354 25.64 5.13 2.19
C THR A 354 25.08 4.97 3.61
N SER A 355 23.75 4.83 3.78
CA SER A 355 23.14 4.63 5.10
C SER A 355 23.28 3.19 5.60
N ILE A 356 23.65 2.24 4.74
CA ILE A 356 23.75 0.80 5.05
C ILE A 356 25.05 0.17 4.55
N SER A 357 26.00 0.99 4.12
CA SER A 357 27.31 0.51 3.68
C SER A 357 28.38 1.58 3.85
N GLY A 358 29.59 1.14 4.18
CA GLY A 358 30.75 2.02 4.36
C GLY A 358 30.88 2.62 5.76
N PHE A 359 31.77 3.60 5.88
CA PHE A 359 32.04 4.26 7.16
C PHE A 359 30.86 5.15 7.55
N GLY A 360 30.28 4.93 8.73
CA GLY A 360 29.11 5.67 9.21
C GLY A 360 27.76 5.06 8.82
N ALA A 361 27.73 3.81 8.33
CA ALA A 361 26.49 3.07 8.14
C ALA A 361 25.67 3.03 9.43
N ASN A 362 24.35 3.12 9.28
CA ASN A 362 23.41 3.13 10.39
C ASN A 362 23.03 1.70 10.76
N ALA A 363 23.60 1.21 11.87
CA ALA A 363 23.37 -0.16 12.35
C ALA A 363 21.90 -0.46 12.65
N ALA A 364 21.08 0.54 13.01
CA ALA A 364 19.65 0.34 13.24
C ALA A 364 18.89 0.11 11.93
N LEU A 365 19.21 0.85 10.86
CA LEU A 365 18.68 0.60 9.51
C LEU A 365 19.12 -0.76 8.97
N GLU A 366 20.38 -1.14 9.19
CA GLU A 366 20.87 -2.48 8.84
C GLU A 366 20.09 -3.56 9.59
N SER A 367 19.90 -3.41 10.91
CA SER A 367 19.13 -4.35 11.72
C SER A 367 17.65 -4.44 11.30
N LEU A 368 17.07 -3.36 10.77
CA LEU A 368 15.70 -3.33 10.29
C LEU A 368 15.53 -4.07 8.96
N PHE A 369 16.45 -3.84 8.02
CA PHE A 369 16.22 -4.20 6.60
C PHE A 369 17.30 -5.08 5.96
N VAL A 370 18.54 -5.09 6.46
CA VAL A 370 19.67 -5.71 5.74
C VAL A 370 19.95 -7.14 6.19
N GLY A 371 20.01 -8.04 5.21
CA GLY A 371 20.26 -9.46 5.40
C GLY A 371 19.04 -10.26 5.81
N SER A 372 19.13 -11.58 5.67
CA SER A 372 18.03 -12.52 5.96
C SER A 372 17.65 -12.59 7.45
N SER A 373 18.48 -12.06 8.34
CA SER A 373 18.23 -11.97 9.78
C SER A 373 17.69 -10.61 10.23
N SER A 374 17.47 -9.67 9.31
CA SER A 374 16.87 -8.37 9.62
C SER A 374 15.45 -8.53 10.15
N ALA A 375 14.97 -7.51 10.87
CA ALA A 375 13.64 -7.53 11.49
C ALA A 375 12.53 -7.80 10.46
N ILE A 376 12.57 -7.12 9.30
CA ILE A 376 11.55 -7.26 8.25
C ILE A 376 11.53 -8.66 7.62
N CYS A 377 12.68 -9.36 7.65
CA CYS A 377 12.84 -10.71 7.13
C CYS A 377 12.57 -11.79 8.18
N SER A 378 12.30 -11.41 9.43
CA SER A 378 12.00 -12.38 10.47
C SER A 378 10.72 -13.16 10.15
N SER A 379 10.66 -14.42 10.57
CA SER A 379 9.47 -15.25 10.37
C SER A 379 8.22 -14.64 11.01
N THR A 380 8.39 -13.91 12.12
CA THR A 380 7.29 -13.21 12.78
C THR A 380 6.72 -12.13 11.87
N GLU A 381 7.55 -11.24 11.33
CA GLU A 381 7.07 -10.16 10.47
C GLU A 381 6.50 -10.67 9.14
N GLN A 382 7.15 -11.66 8.54
CA GLN A 382 6.67 -12.28 7.31
C GLN A 382 5.30 -12.95 7.51
N THR A 383 5.07 -13.64 8.63
CA THR A 383 3.80 -14.34 8.88
C THR A 383 2.71 -13.44 9.46
N GLN A 384 3.05 -12.51 10.35
CA GLN A 384 2.08 -11.69 11.08
C GLN A 384 1.70 -10.42 10.35
N VAL A 385 2.57 -9.89 9.49
CA VAL A 385 2.29 -8.68 8.73
C VAL A 385 2.26 -9.01 7.24
N VAL A 386 3.37 -9.42 6.63
CA VAL A 386 3.48 -9.55 5.16
C VAL A 386 2.38 -10.44 4.58
N ASN A 387 2.31 -11.69 5.02
CA ASN A 387 1.38 -12.68 4.48
C ASN A 387 -0.08 -12.38 4.84
N ARG A 388 -0.33 -11.80 6.03
CA ARG A 388 -1.70 -11.45 6.44
C ARG A 388 -2.30 -10.34 5.57
N PHE A 389 -1.46 -9.38 5.16
CA PHE A 389 -1.85 -8.31 4.22
C PHE A 389 -1.99 -8.79 2.78
N GLY A 390 -1.75 -10.07 2.48
CA GLY A 390 -1.97 -10.63 1.14
C GLY A 390 -0.76 -10.60 0.23
N PHE A 391 0.42 -10.28 0.75
CA PHE A 391 1.68 -10.36 0.01
C PHE A 391 2.31 -11.74 0.20
N ASP A 392 3.07 -12.21 -0.78
CA ASP A 392 3.75 -13.51 -0.68
C ASP A 392 5.21 -13.34 -0.22
N SER A 393 5.75 -14.40 0.37
CA SER A 393 7.16 -14.45 0.76
C SER A 393 8.05 -14.64 -0.48
N LEU A 394 9.25 -14.06 -0.45
CA LEU A 394 10.23 -14.27 -1.53
C LEU A 394 10.69 -15.73 -1.58
N VAL A 395 10.79 -16.28 -2.78
CA VAL A 395 11.54 -17.51 -3.04
C VAL A 395 12.93 -17.23 -3.61
N SER A 396 13.80 -18.24 -3.59
CA SER A 396 15.20 -18.10 -4.04
C SER A 396 15.36 -17.58 -5.48
N ALA A 397 14.40 -17.87 -6.37
CA ALA A 397 14.39 -17.37 -7.75
C ALA A 397 14.17 -15.84 -7.83
N GLU A 398 13.59 -15.24 -6.80
CA GLU A 398 13.19 -13.83 -6.74
C GLU A 398 14.19 -13.00 -5.93
N GLY A 399 15.17 -13.66 -5.32
CA GLY A 399 16.20 -13.07 -4.47
C GLY A 399 16.13 -13.58 -3.04
N THR A 400 16.92 -12.94 -2.17
CA THR A 400 16.92 -13.21 -0.73
C THR A 400 16.38 -11.98 -0.01
N CYS A 401 15.46 -12.17 0.93
CA CYS A 401 14.97 -11.09 1.76
C CYS A 401 16.16 -10.35 2.42
N GLY A 402 16.15 -9.02 2.35
CA GLY A 402 17.21 -8.19 2.91
C GLY A 402 18.47 -8.08 2.04
N SER A 403 18.46 -8.63 0.82
CA SER A 403 19.62 -8.51 -0.08
C SER A 403 19.89 -7.05 -0.47
N ILE A 404 21.18 -6.69 -0.56
CA ILE A 404 21.65 -5.34 -0.93
C ILE A 404 22.26 -5.28 -2.34
N THR A 405 22.08 -6.34 -3.13
CA THR A 405 22.70 -6.48 -4.46
C THR A 405 22.06 -5.61 -5.52
N THR A 406 20.82 -5.17 -5.30
CA THR A 406 20.06 -4.36 -6.27
C THR A 406 20.24 -2.88 -5.95
N GLN A 407 20.90 -2.16 -6.84
CA GLN A 407 21.15 -0.71 -6.70
C GLN A 407 20.65 0.06 -7.91
N GLY A 408 20.32 1.33 -7.71
CA GLY A 408 19.85 2.20 -8.78
C GLY A 408 19.58 3.63 -8.31
N ASN A 409 18.99 4.41 -9.20
CA ASN A 409 18.68 5.83 -8.96
C ASN A 409 17.22 6.21 -9.27
N SER A 410 16.30 5.27 -9.51
CA SER A 410 14.85 5.55 -9.72
C SER A 410 13.97 4.31 -9.65
#